data_AF-A0A842KNQ4-F1
#
_entry.id   AF-A0A842KNQ4-F1
#
_cell.length_a   1.000
_cell.length_b   1.000
_cell.length_c   1.000
_cell.angle_alpha   90.00
_cell.angle_beta   90.00
_cell.angle_gamma   90.00
#
_symmetry.space_group_name_H-M   'P 1'
#
loop_
_entity.id
_entity.type
_entity.pdbx_description
1 polymer ?
#
loop_
_entity_poly.entity_id
_entity_poly.type
_entity_poly.pdbx_seq_one_letter_code
_entity_poly.pdbx_strand_id
1 'polypeptide(L)'
;MLAKGSLPWILSILFVVVFFGVLTYFTGNIYAITGLIIGLLILAFLFIFFRDPERYPLEDEDCMLSPADGRIVDIRGRKICIFMNFQNVHVNRAPLKGKVVSLEYKKGSYIPA
;
A
#
# COMPACT_ATOMS: atom_id res chain seq x y z
N MET A 1 -5.56 1.47 10.51
CA MET A 1 -5.47 0.01 10.36
C MET A 1 -4.44 -0.30 9.28
N LEU A 2 -4.10 -1.57 9.01
CA LEU A 2 -3.21 -1.98 7.92
C LEU A 2 -4.01 -2.64 6.81
N ALA A 3 -3.56 -2.48 5.57
CA ALA A 3 -4.18 -3.10 4.41
C ALA A 3 -4.20 -4.64 4.56
N LYS A 4 -5.30 -5.27 4.18
CA LYS A 4 -5.45 -6.74 4.23
C LYS A 4 -4.37 -7.39 3.36
N GLY A 5 -3.69 -8.41 3.89
CA GLY A 5 -2.61 -9.10 3.20
C GLY A 5 -1.23 -8.41 3.26
N SER A 6 -1.09 -7.30 3.98
CA SER A 6 0.22 -6.64 4.18
C SER A 6 1.13 -7.35 5.19
N LEU A 7 0.58 -8.18 6.08
CA LEU A 7 1.30 -8.84 7.17
C LEU A 7 2.53 -9.66 6.71
N PRO A 8 2.47 -10.53 5.68
CA PRO A 8 3.63 -11.29 5.25
C PRO A 8 4.82 -10.41 4.86
N TRP A 9 4.57 -9.28 4.21
CA TRP A 9 5.61 -8.32 3.80
C TRP A 9 6.25 -7.64 5.01
N ILE A 10 5.43 -7.16 5.94
CA ILE A 10 5.89 -6.49 7.17
C ILE A 10 6.69 -7.46 8.04
N LEU A 11 6.19 -8.69 8.24
CA LEU A 11 6.88 -9.70 9.03
C LEU A 11 8.20 -10.15 8.39
N SER A 12 8.27 -10.24 7.06
CA SER A 12 9.51 -10.58 6.36
C SER A 12 10.59 -9.52 6.60
N ILE A 13 10.25 -8.23 6.49
CA ILE A 13 11.21 -7.16 6.77
C ILE A 13 11.54 -7.06 8.25
N LEU A 14 10.55 -7.28 9.14
CA LEU A 14 10.80 -7.33 10.58
C LEU A 14 11.81 -8.41 10.95
N PHE A 15 11.71 -9.60 10.35
CA PHE A 15 12.70 -10.67 10.55
C PHE A 15 14.11 -10.24 10.13
N VAL A 16 14.24 -9.58 8.97
CA VAL A 16 15.52 -9.04 8.49
C VAL A 16 16.07 -7.99 9.46
N VAL A 17 15.23 -7.09 9.96
CA VAL A 17 15.61 -6.07 10.96
C VAL A 17 16.11 -6.72 12.25
N VAL A 18 15.41 -7.73 12.76
CA VAL A 18 15.82 -8.46 13.97
C VAL A 18 17.16 -9.17 13.74
N PHE A 19 17.33 -9.84 12.59
CA PHE A 19 18.59 -10.51 12.24
C PHE A 19 19.77 -9.54 12.24
N PHE A 20 19.66 -8.39 11.58
CA PHE A 20 20.71 -7.38 11.59
C PHE A 20 20.91 -6.75 12.97
N GLY A 21 19.85 -6.57 13.76
CA GLY A 21 19.94 -6.11 15.14
C GLY A 21 20.76 -7.04 16.03
N VAL A 22 20.55 -8.36 15.90
CA VAL A 22 21.34 -9.37 16.60
C VAL A 22 22.80 -9.33 16.16
N LEU A 23 23.06 -9.27 14.86
CA LEU A 23 24.44 -9.16 14.34
C LEU A 23 25.15 -7.90 14.84
N THR A 24 24.47 -6.76 14.86
CA THR A 24 25.01 -5.51 15.40
C THR A 24 25.35 -5.65 16.88
N TYR A 25 24.50 -6.28 17.67
CA TYR A 25 24.73 -6.49 19.10
C TYR A 25 26.00 -7.32 19.39
N PHE A 26 26.22 -8.40 18.63
CA PHE A 26 27.37 -9.29 18.84
C PHE A 26 28.67 -8.81 18.21
N THR A 27 28.61 -8.16 17.04
CA THR A 27 29.81 -7.85 16.25
C THR A 27 30.19 -6.38 16.26
N GLY A 28 29.23 -5.46 16.46
CA GLY A 28 29.44 -4.02 16.29
C GLY A 28 29.87 -3.61 14.87
N ASN A 29 29.76 -4.51 13.88
CA ASN A 29 30.29 -4.28 12.54
C ASN A 29 29.48 -3.19 11.80
N ILE A 30 30.18 -2.27 11.12
CA ILE A 30 29.57 -1.19 10.35
C ILE A 30 28.58 -1.69 9.29
N TYR A 31 28.84 -2.84 8.65
CA TYR A 31 27.91 -3.44 7.70
C TYR A 31 26.62 -3.92 8.37
N ALA A 32 26.72 -4.49 9.57
CA ALA A 32 25.56 -4.93 10.34
C ALA A 32 24.71 -3.73 10.79
N ILE A 33 25.36 -2.67 11.29
CA ILE A 33 24.71 -1.40 11.65
C ILE A 33 23.99 -0.78 10.44
N THR A 34 24.65 -0.76 9.28
CA THR A 34 24.08 -0.22 8.04
C THR A 34 22.85 -1.03 7.61
N GLY A 35 22.93 -2.36 7.65
CA GLY A 35 21.80 -3.24 7.37
C GLY A 35 20.61 -3.01 8.31
N LEU A 36 20.87 -2.82 9.60
CA LEU A 36 19.85 -2.49 10.59
C LEU A 36 19.15 -1.16 10.28
N ILE A 37 19.91 -0.09 9.99
CA ILE A 37 19.35 1.23 9.68
C ILE A 37 18.48 1.16 8.42
N ILE A 38 18.98 0.54 7.35
CA ILE A 38 18.22 0.37 6.09
C ILE A 38 16.95 -0.45 6.36
N GLY A 39 17.06 -1.54 7.10
CA GLY A 39 15.91 -2.38 7.47
C GLY A 39 14.85 -1.59 8.23
N LEU A 40 15.24 -0.76 9.20
CA LEU A 40 14.31 0.09 9.95
C LEU A 40 13.62 1.13 9.06
N LEU A 41 14.36 1.74 8.13
CA LEU A 41 13.78 2.69 7.16
C LEU A 41 12.76 2.02 6.23
N ILE A 42 13.09 0.83 5.73
CA ILE A 42 12.15 0.05 4.89
C ILE A 42 10.93 -0.36 5.72
N LEU A 43 11.12 -0.82 6.96
CA LEU A 43 10.02 -1.20 7.84
C LEU A 43 9.08 -0.01 8.08
N ALA A 44 9.63 1.17 8.39
CA ALA A 44 8.87 2.40 8.54
C ALA A 44 8.11 2.77 7.25
N PHE A 45 8.77 2.65 6.09
CA PHE A 45 8.13 2.86 4.80
C PHE A 45 6.96 1.90 4.57
N LEU A 46 7.08 0.61 4.90
CA LEU A 46 6.00 -0.36 4.74
C LEU A 46 4.78 -0.02 5.60
N PHE A 47 4.98 0.46 6.83
CA PHE A 47 3.87 0.94 7.67
C PHE A 47 3.17 2.15 7.06
N ILE A 48 3.92 3.07 6.44
CA ILE A 48 3.34 4.24 5.75
C ILE A 48 2.62 3.80 4.47
N PHE A 49 3.19 2.88 3.70
CA PHE A 49 2.68 2.44 2.41
C PHE A 49 1.41 1.57 2.54
N PHE A 50 1.42 0.61 3.47
CA PHE A 50 0.30 -0.30 3.73
C PHE A 50 -0.72 0.25 4.73
N ARG A 51 -0.64 1.54 5.08
CA ARG A 51 -1.62 2.15 5.99
C ARG A 51 -3.01 2.10 5.36
N ASP A 52 -4.00 1.78 6.17
CA ASP A 52 -5.41 1.79 5.82
C ASP A 52 -6.20 2.51 6.92
N PRO A 53 -6.30 3.86 6.88
CA PRO A 53 -7.06 4.62 7.85
C PRO A 53 -8.57 4.40 7.65
N GLU A 54 -9.32 4.45 8.75
CA GLU A 54 -10.78 4.49 8.71
C GLU A 54 -11.25 5.77 8.01
N ARG A 55 -12.35 5.68 7.27
CA ARG A 55 -12.94 6.79 6.52
C ARG A 55 -14.42 6.86 6.82
N TYR A 56 -14.92 8.06 6.99
CA TYR A 56 -16.32 8.36 7.30
C TYR A 56 -16.90 9.26 6.20
N PRO A 57 -17.23 8.71 5.02
CA PRO A 57 -17.88 9.49 3.97
C PRO A 57 -19.30 9.87 4.38
N LEU A 58 -19.82 10.96 3.81
CA LEU A 58 -21.23 11.30 3.93
C LEU A 58 -22.06 10.22 3.22
N GLU A 59 -23.08 9.70 3.89
CA GLU A 59 -24.00 8.71 3.33
C GLU A 59 -25.01 9.43 2.43
N ASP A 60 -24.69 9.53 1.14
CA ASP A 60 -25.61 10.00 0.11
C ASP A 60 -25.75 8.90 -0.94
N GLU A 61 -26.97 8.37 -1.10
CA GLU A 61 -27.26 7.27 -2.02
C GLU A 61 -27.19 7.68 -3.49
N ASP A 62 -27.28 8.99 -3.77
CA ASP A 62 -27.20 9.54 -5.13
C ASP A 62 -25.76 9.94 -5.52
N CYS A 63 -24.78 9.75 -4.62
CA CYS A 63 -23.39 10.10 -4.88
C CYS A 63 -22.48 8.88 -5.12
N MET A 64 -21.52 9.05 -6.04
CA MET A 64 -20.42 8.10 -6.22
C MET A 64 -19.18 8.62 -5.47
N LEU A 65 -18.61 7.80 -4.60
CA LEU A 65 -17.39 8.15 -3.87
C LEU A 65 -16.14 7.81 -4.69
N SER A 66 -15.03 8.49 -4.41
CA SER A 66 -13.75 8.11 -5.00
C SER A 66 -13.33 6.72 -4.50
N PRO A 67 -13.02 5.76 -5.39
CA PRO A 67 -12.63 4.42 -4.98
C PRO A 67 -11.21 4.34 -4.43
N ALA A 68 -10.36 5.33 -4.71
CA ALA A 68 -8.95 5.33 -4.33
C ALA A 68 -8.43 6.74 -4.05
N ASP A 69 -7.33 6.83 -3.29
CA ASP A 69 -6.56 8.06 -3.16
C ASP A 69 -5.70 8.25 -4.41
N GLY A 70 -5.64 9.48 -4.92
CA GLY A 70 -4.77 9.76 -6.04
C GLY A 70 -5.14 11.02 -6.78
N ARG A 71 -4.51 11.20 -7.93
CA ARG A 71 -4.80 12.28 -8.87
C ARG A 71 -5.61 11.73 -10.03
N ILE A 72 -6.66 12.44 -10.42
CA ILE A 72 -7.35 12.17 -11.69
C ILE A 72 -6.40 12.53 -12.83
N VAL A 73 -6.08 11.55 -13.69
CA VAL A 73 -5.16 11.73 -14.82
C VAL A 73 -5.86 11.73 -16.18
N ASP A 74 -7.09 11.22 -16.25
CA ASP A 74 -7.87 11.17 -17.49
C ASP A 74 -9.37 11.00 -17.19
N ILE A 75 -10.22 11.65 -17.98
CA ILE A 75 -11.68 11.52 -17.95
C ILE A 75 -12.17 11.38 -19.39
N ARG A 76 -12.80 10.24 -19.72
CA ARG A 76 -13.30 9.96 -21.08
C ARG A 76 -14.65 9.26 -21.04
N GLY A 77 -15.71 9.97 -21.42
CA GLY A 77 -17.07 9.45 -21.35
C GLY A 77 -17.42 8.99 -19.94
N ARG A 78 -17.66 7.69 -19.75
CA ARG A 78 -17.96 7.07 -18.44
C ARG A 78 -16.73 6.48 -17.73
N LYS A 79 -15.51 6.86 -18.13
CA LYS A 79 -14.25 6.37 -17.57
C LYS A 79 -13.52 7.49 -16.81
N ILE A 80 -13.12 7.19 -15.58
CA ILE A 80 -12.25 8.03 -14.75
C ILE A 80 -10.98 7.24 -14.45
N CYS A 81 -9.81 7.80 -14.72
CA CYS A 81 -8.51 7.21 -14.39
C CYS A 81 -7.91 7.94 -13.19
N ILE A 82 -7.61 7.19 -12.12
CA ILE A 82 -6.98 7.71 -10.90
C ILE A 82 -5.59 7.11 -10.80
N PHE A 83 -4.57 7.96 -10.73
CA PHE A 83 -3.19 7.56 -10.49
C PHE A 83 -2.87 7.68 -9.00
N MET A 84 -2.39 6.57 -8.41
CA MET A 84 -2.00 6.47 -7.02
C MET A 84 -0.47 6.57 -6.94
N ASN A 85 0.05 7.61 -6.30
CA ASN A 85 1.48 7.72 -6.03
C ASN A 85 1.86 6.92 -4.78
N PHE A 86 3.17 6.74 -4.53
CA PHE A 86 3.67 5.98 -3.38
C PHE A 86 3.23 6.52 -2.00
N GLN A 87 2.81 7.79 -1.91
CA GLN A 87 2.31 8.40 -0.68
C GLN A 87 0.83 8.12 -0.46
N ASN A 88 0.08 7.70 -1.47
CA ASN A 88 -1.35 7.40 -1.36
C ASN A 88 -1.60 6.08 -0.62
N VAL A 89 -2.81 5.91 -0.08
CA VAL A 89 -3.25 4.64 0.49
C VAL A 89 -3.52 3.67 -0.67
N HIS A 90 -2.72 2.59 -0.79
CA HIS A 90 -2.81 1.60 -1.87
C HIS A 90 -3.93 0.57 -1.63
N VAL A 91 -5.14 1.07 -1.40
CA VAL A 91 -6.36 0.27 -1.21
C VAL A 91 -7.48 0.84 -2.06
N ASN A 92 -8.00 0.01 -2.97
CA ASN A 92 -9.19 0.35 -3.76
C ASN A 92 -10.44 -0.12 -3.02
N ARG A 93 -11.42 0.78 -2.90
CA ARG A 93 -12.73 0.55 -2.28
C ARG A 93 -13.82 0.59 -3.35
N ALA A 94 -14.98 0.03 -3.01
CA ALA A 94 -16.16 0.15 -3.87
C ALA A 94 -16.64 1.61 -3.88
N PRO A 95 -16.80 2.25 -5.04
CA PRO A 95 -17.28 3.63 -5.13
C PRO A 95 -18.80 3.76 -4.96
N LEU A 96 -19.53 2.63 -5.07
CA LEU A 96 -20.98 2.53 -4.99
C LEU A 96 -21.38 1.23 -4.27
N LYS A 97 -22.58 1.22 -3.67
CA LYS A 97 -23.20 -0.02 -3.19
C LYS A 97 -23.59 -0.89 -4.38
N GLY A 98 -23.40 -2.20 -4.29
CA GLY A 98 -23.77 -3.12 -5.37
C GLY A 98 -23.23 -4.53 -5.15
N LYS A 99 -23.56 -5.43 -6.09
CA LYS A 99 -23.07 -6.81 -6.11
C LYS A 99 -22.12 -7.00 -7.28
N VAL A 100 -20.94 -7.56 -7.02
CA VAL A 100 -20.02 -7.99 -8.08
C VAL A 100 -20.65 -9.19 -8.79
N VAL A 101 -20.94 -9.04 -10.08
CA VAL A 101 -21.58 -10.08 -10.92
C VAL A 101 -20.57 -10.89 -11.74
N SER A 102 -19.42 -10.31 -12.06
CA SER A 102 -18.35 -10.94 -12.81
C SER A 102 -17.00 -10.30 -12.47
N LEU A 103 -15.92 -11.06 -12.70
CA LEU A 103 -14.54 -10.59 -12.57
C LEU A 103 -13.75 -11.17 -13.75
N GLU A 104 -13.10 -10.30 -14.51
CA GLU A 104 -12.27 -10.68 -15.65
C GLU A 104 -10.82 -10.24 -15.38
N TYR A 105 -9.88 -11.18 -15.39
CA TYR A 105 -8.45 -10.88 -15.29
C TYR A 105 -7.84 -10.74 -16.68
N LYS A 106 -7.19 -9.60 -16.96
CA LYS A 106 -6.41 -9.38 -18.18
C LYS A 106 -4.94 -9.27 -17.82
N LYS A 107 -4.12 -10.18 -18.36
CA LYS A 107 -2.67 -10.18 -18.14
C LYS A 107 -2.05 -8.91 -18.73
N GLY A 108 -1.33 -8.15 -17.91
CA GLY A 108 -0.62 -6.92 -18.31
C GLY A 108 0.89 -7.12 -18.42
N SER A 109 1.60 -6.05 -18.80
CA SER A 109 3.05 -6.03 -19.08
C SER A 109 3.90 -5.36 -18.00
N TYR A 110 3.34 -5.04 -16.82
CA TYR A 110 4.03 -4.39 -15.68
C TYR A 110 4.78 -3.09 -16.03
N ILE A 111 4.29 -2.35 -17.02
CA ILE A 111 4.85 -1.05 -17.37
C ILE A 111 4.50 -0.06 -16.24
N PRO A 112 5.46 0.72 -15.73
CA PRO A 112 5.15 1.78 -14.78
C PRO A 112 4.14 2.75 -15.40
N ALA A 113 3.20 3.21 -14.58
CA ALA A 113 2.18 4.16 -14.98
C ALA A 113 2.75 5.55 -15.25
#